data_AF-A0A7Y2MDH5-F1
#
_entry.id   AF-A0A7Y2MDH5-F1
#
_cell.length_a   1.000
_cell.length_b   1.000
_cell.length_c   1.000
_cell.angle_alpha   90.00
_cell.angle_beta   90.00
_cell.angle_gamma   90.00
#
_symmetry.space_group_name_H-M   'P 1'
#
loop_
_entity.id
_entity.type
_entity.pdbx_description
1 polymer ?
#
loop_
_entity_poly.entity_id
_entity_poly.type
_entity_poly.pdbx_seq_one_letter_code
_entity_poly.pdbx_strand_id
1 'polypeptide(L)'
;LLHRSLDIAAIERAADRIAKADMIYAFGSGGNSSMIADEFQNRLFRLGLRITASSDHSMQLMMAAAARAGDVLIGSSFSGRNAELVRAFGLAREAKVTTIALTQSGSPVAAAAEIVVPIDLPEGNNIFRPTSTRIAYIATVDIIASLVAYAIQPKAAVTLRRIKQQLVAHRDGDDRQLLGD
;
A
#
# COMPACT_ATOMS: atom_id res chain seq x y z
N LEU A 1 1.37 15.32 16.47
CA LEU A 1 0.72 14.07 16.92
C LEU A 1 1.10 12.89 16.03
N LEU A 2 0.93 12.95 14.69
CA LEU A 2 1.35 11.90 13.75
C LEU A 2 2.84 11.49 13.86
N HIS A 3 3.78 12.43 13.95
CA HIS A 3 5.22 12.12 14.03
C HIS A 3 5.62 11.28 15.27
N ARG A 4 4.83 11.29 16.35
CA ARG A 4 5.14 10.52 17.57
C ARG A 4 4.61 9.09 17.56
N SER A 5 3.79 8.72 16.57
CA SER A 5 3.09 7.42 16.51
C SER A 5 3.48 6.53 15.33
N LEU A 6 4.39 6.98 14.45
CA LEU A 6 4.84 6.19 13.30
C LEU A 6 6.04 5.32 13.70
N ASP A 7 5.90 4.01 13.55
CA ASP A 7 7.03 3.08 13.61
C ASP A 7 7.85 3.20 12.32
N ILE A 8 8.84 4.09 12.36
CA ILE A 8 9.72 4.37 11.21
C ILE A 8 10.46 3.12 10.76
N ALA A 9 10.91 2.27 11.69
CA ALA A 9 11.62 1.06 11.35
C ALA A 9 10.71 0.07 10.60
N ALA A 10 9.43 -0.05 10.98
CA ALA A 10 8.47 -0.86 10.23
C ALA A 10 8.21 -0.33 8.82
N ILE A 11 8.09 1.00 8.68
CA ILE A 11 7.91 1.67 7.40
C ILE A 11 9.12 1.44 6.47
N GLU A 12 10.34 1.57 6.98
CA GLU A 12 11.57 1.32 6.22
C GLU A 12 11.67 -0.15 5.79
N ARG A 13 11.37 -1.11 6.68
CA ARG A 13 11.31 -2.53 6.31
C ARG A 13 10.27 -2.78 5.23
N ALA A 14 9.08 -2.21 5.35
CA ALA A 14 8.03 -2.34 4.34
C ALA A 14 8.51 -1.80 2.97
N ALA A 15 9.09 -0.60 2.95
CA ALA A 15 9.61 0.01 1.73
C ALA A 15 10.73 -0.83 1.08
N ASP A 16 11.65 -1.39 1.87
CA ASP A 16 12.72 -2.25 1.36
C ASP A 16 12.16 -3.52 0.68
N ARG A 17 11.17 -4.18 1.30
CA ARG A 17 10.54 -5.36 0.71
C ARG A 17 9.76 -5.03 -0.56
N ILE A 18 9.05 -3.90 -0.57
CA ILE A 18 8.31 -3.41 -1.74
C ILE A 18 9.25 -3.09 -2.91
N ALA A 19 10.38 -2.44 -2.64
CA ALA A 19 11.35 -2.05 -3.67
C ALA A 19 11.98 -3.25 -4.41
N LYS A 20 12.02 -4.42 -3.75
CA LYS A 20 12.61 -5.66 -4.27
C LYS A 20 11.56 -6.66 -4.81
N ALA A 21 10.28 -6.32 -4.77
CA ALA A 21 9.20 -7.23 -5.11
C ALA A 21 9.11 -7.50 -6.63
N ASP A 22 8.86 -8.77 -6.99
CA ASP A 22 8.59 -9.17 -8.38
C ASP A 22 7.17 -8.77 -8.82
N MET A 23 6.20 -8.94 -7.90
CA MET A 23 4.81 -8.52 -8.04
C MET A 23 4.30 -8.03 -6.68
N ILE A 24 3.47 -7.00 -6.69
CA ILE A 24 2.83 -6.46 -5.49
C ILE A 24 1.31 -6.63 -5.61
N TYR A 25 0.71 -7.21 -4.59
CA TYR A 25 -0.74 -7.32 -4.45
C TYR A 25 -1.20 -6.38 -3.33
N ALA A 26 -2.00 -5.37 -3.64
CA ALA A 26 -2.55 -4.43 -2.67
C ALA A 26 -4.02 -4.76 -2.38
N PHE A 27 -4.32 -5.17 -1.16
CA PHE A 27 -5.64 -5.62 -0.75
C PHE A 27 -6.27 -4.66 0.25
N GLY A 28 -7.55 -4.39 0.06
CA GLY A 28 -8.32 -3.59 0.99
C GLY A 28 -9.78 -3.54 0.57
N SER A 29 -10.70 -3.73 1.51
CA SER A 29 -12.13 -3.85 1.21
C SER A 29 -12.96 -2.82 1.97
N GLY A 30 -14.12 -2.46 1.40
CA GLY A 30 -14.94 -1.34 1.87
C GLY A 30 -14.31 0.02 1.52
N GLY A 31 -14.93 1.13 1.92
CA GLY A 31 -14.56 2.46 1.44
C GLY A 31 -13.10 2.86 1.69
N ASN A 32 -12.69 2.99 2.95
CA ASN A 32 -11.35 3.51 3.27
C ASN A 32 -10.22 2.54 2.90
N SER A 33 -10.38 1.24 3.16
CA SER A 33 -9.28 0.29 2.94
C SER A 33 -9.06 0.01 1.45
N SER A 34 -10.12 -0.04 0.62
CA SER A 34 -9.96 -0.19 -0.84
C SER A 34 -9.27 1.03 -1.45
N MET A 35 -9.66 2.23 -1.02
CA MET A 35 -8.98 3.47 -1.43
C MET A 35 -7.48 3.45 -1.12
N ILE A 36 -7.06 2.89 0.03
CA ILE A 36 -5.64 2.76 0.36
C ILE A 36 -4.93 1.75 -0.53
N ALA A 37 -5.58 0.63 -0.88
CA ALA A 37 -5.03 -0.33 -1.84
C ALA A 37 -4.83 0.30 -3.24
N ASP A 38 -5.82 1.06 -3.71
CA ASP A 38 -5.74 1.79 -4.97
C ASP A 38 -4.69 2.90 -4.94
N GLU A 39 -4.51 3.57 -3.79
CA GLU A 39 -3.45 4.57 -3.62
C GLU A 39 -2.06 3.93 -3.73
N PHE A 40 -1.84 2.76 -3.13
CA PHE A 40 -0.59 2.01 -3.34
C PHE A 40 -0.37 1.71 -4.82
N GLN A 41 -1.40 1.22 -5.53
CA GLN A 41 -1.30 0.97 -6.97
C GLN A 41 -0.88 2.26 -7.70
N ASN A 42 -1.62 3.35 -7.50
CA ASN A 42 -1.40 4.64 -8.16
C ASN A 42 -0.01 5.25 -7.89
N ARG A 43 0.55 5.05 -6.71
CA ARG A 43 1.91 5.51 -6.39
C ARG A 43 2.96 4.60 -7.01
N LEU A 44 2.86 3.29 -6.81
CA LEU A 44 3.95 2.36 -7.11
C LEU A 44 4.06 2.00 -8.60
N PHE A 45 2.95 1.98 -9.37
CA PHE A 45 3.03 1.70 -10.81
C PHE A 45 3.88 2.75 -11.54
N ARG A 46 3.76 4.03 -11.13
CA ARG A 46 4.51 5.15 -11.73
C ARG A 46 6.02 5.04 -11.50
N LEU A 47 6.43 4.30 -10.46
CA LEU A 47 7.83 4.01 -10.15
C LEU A 47 8.38 2.80 -10.96
N GLY A 48 7.56 2.18 -11.80
CA GLY A 48 7.94 1.01 -12.60
C GLY A 48 7.90 -0.30 -11.83
N LEU A 49 7.13 -0.36 -10.74
CA LEU A 49 6.82 -1.58 -10.01
C LEU A 49 5.58 -2.25 -10.59
N ARG A 50 5.55 -3.58 -10.53
CA ARG A 50 4.40 -4.39 -10.95
C ARG A 50 3.46 -4.49 -9.76
N ILE A 51 2.28 -3.91 -9.86
CA ILE A 51 1.31 -3.86 -8.78
C ILE A 51 -0.11 -4.00 -9.31
N THR A 52 -0.96 -4.70 -8.56
CA THR A 52 -2.40 -4.72 -8.74
C THR A 52 -3.11 -4.55 -7.40
N ALA A 53 -4.20 -3.80 -7.38
CA ALA A 53 -5.10 -3.67 -6.25
C ALA A 53 -6.33 -4.57 -6.42
N SER A 54 -6.88 -5.04 -5.31
CA SER A 54 -8.18 -5.72 -5.30
C SER A 54 -8.95 -5.39 -4.03
N SER A 55 -10.24 -5.07 -4.21
CA SER A 55 -11.20 -4.87 -3.12
C SER A 55 -12.19 -6.02 -2.94
N ASP A 56 -12.24 -6.94 -3.90
CA ASP A 56 -13.06 -8.14 -3.87
C ASP A 56 -12.35 -9.26 -3.10
N HIS A 57 -12.99 -9.76 -2.05
CA HIS A 57 -12.40 -10.76 -1.16
C HIS A 57 -12.10 -12.09 -1.86
N SER A 58 -12.95 -12.52 -2.79
CA SER A 58 -12.75 -13.78 -3.53
C SER A 58 -11.53 -13.67 -4.43
N MET A 59 -11.38 -12.55 -5.13
CA MET A 59 -10.21 -12.23 -5.94
C MET A 59 -8.94 -12.12 -5.10
N GLN A 60 -9.00 -11.51 -3.91
CA GLN A 60 -7.87 -11.44 -2.98
C GLN A 60 -7.36 -12.83 -2.59
N LEU A 61 -8.28 -13.76 -2.27
CA LEU A 61 -7.92 -15.15 -1.95
C LEU A 61 -7.28 -15.87 -3.13
N MET A 62 -7.86 -15.74 -4.33
CA MET A 62 -7.31 -16.36 -5.54
C MET A 62 -5.92 -15.82 -5.89
N MET A 63 -5.73 -14.50 -5.79
CA MET A 63 -4.43 -13.86 -6.00
C MET A 63 -3.40 -14.30 -4.94
N ALA A 64 -3.78 -14.34 -3.66
CA ALA A 64 -2.91 -14.80 -2.58
C ALA A 64 -2.47 -16.26 -2.76
N ALA A 65 -3.38 -17.14 -3.20
CA ALA A 65 -3.08 -18.54 -3.46
C ALA A 65 -2.16 -18.74 -4.67
N ALA A 66 -2.22 -17.84 -5.66
CA ALA A 66 -1.38 -17.88 -6.85
C ALA A 66 -0.04 -17.15 -6.69
N ALA A 67 0.13 -16.37 -5.61
CA ALA A 67 1.35 -15.63 -5.34
C ALA A 67 2.51 -16.56 -5.01
N ARG A 68 3.73 -16.08 -5.25
CA ARG A 68 4.95 -16.89 -5.13
C ARG A 68 6.04 -16.15 -4.33
N ALA A 69 7.03 -16.91 -3.87
CA ALA A 69 8.21 -16.32 -3.25
C ALA A 69 8.83 -15.25 -4.17
N GLY A 70 9.14 -14.09 -3.59
CA GLY A 70 9.56 -12.88 -4.33
C GLY A 70 8.45 -11.84 -4.51
N ASP A 71 7.18 -12.24 -4.42
CA ASP A 71 6.06 -11.32 -4.38
C ASP A 71 5.88 -10.68 -2.99
N VAL A 72 5.15 -9.57 -2.94
CA VAL A 72 4.75 -8.89 -1.71
C VAL A 72 3.24 -8.66 -1.71
N LEU A 73 2.59 -8.96 -0.59
CA LEU A 73 1.18 -8.70 -0.38
C LEU A 73 1.02 -7.61 0.69
N ILE A 74 0.47 -6.47 0.29
CA ILE A 74 0.15 -5.34 1.16
C ILE A 74 -1.34 -5.37 1.45
N GLY A 75 -1.75 -5.33 2.73
CA GLY A 75 -3.15 -5.30 3.14
C GLY A 75 -3.47 -4.06 3.98
N SER A 76 -4.59 -3.41 3.69
CA SER A 76 -5.15 -2.34 4.50
C SER A 76 -6.40 -2.80 5.23
N SER A 77 -6.46 -2.52 6.54
CA SER A 77 -7.69 -2.67 7.33
C SER A 77 -7.70 -1.67 8.48
N PHE A 78 -8.56 -0.66 8.39
CA PHE A 78 -8.67 0.39 9.40
C PHE A 78 -9.09 -0.14 10.78
N SER A 79 -10.01 -1.11 10.81
CA SER A 79 -10.45 -1.76 12.06
C SER A 79 -9.55 -2.92 12.49
N GLY A 80 -8.69 -3.40 11.59
CA GLY A 80 -7.87 -4.60 11.80
C GLY A 80 -8.67 -5.91 11.96
N ARG A 81 -9.96 -5.91 11.65
CA ARG A 81 -10.88 -7.05 11.86
C ARG A 81 -11.35 -7.72 10.57
N ASN A 82 -10.76 -7.40 9.42
CA ASN A 82 -11.12 -8.04 8.15
C ASN A 82 -10.64 -9.51 8.13
N ALA A 83 -11.54 -10.44 8.39
CA ALA A 83 -11.24 -11.88 8.45
C ALA A 83 -10.83 -12.47 7.09
N GLU A 84 -11.33 -11.94 5.98
CA GLU A 84 -10.91 -12.37 4.63
C GLU A 84 -9.46 -11.97 4.36
N LEU A 85 -9.06 -10.76 4.76
CA LEU A 85 -7.67 -10.32 4.64
C LEU A 85 -6.73 -11.18 5.50
N VAL A 86 -7.16 -11.57 6.71
CA VAL A 86 -6.42 -12.50 7.57
C VAL A 86 -6.21 -13.84 6.86
N ARG A 87 -7.24 -14.39 6.19
CA ARG A 87 -7.12 -15.61 5.39
C ARG A 87 -6.15 -15.45 4.22
N ALA A 88 -6.24 -14.34 3.48
CA ALA A 88 -5.33 -14.05 2.37
C ALA A 88 -3.86 -13.95 2.82
N PHE A 89 -3.59 -13.32 3.96
CA PHE A 89 -2.24 -13.29 4.55
C PHE A 89 -1.77 -14.69 4.97
N GLY A 90 -2.65 -15.54 5.48
CA GLY A 90 -2.35 -16.94 5.80
C GLY A 90 -1.84 -17.70 4.57
N LEU A 91 -2.59 -17.66 3.47
CA LEU A 91 -2.21 -18.30 2.21
C LEU A 91 -0.87 -17.76 1.67
N ALA A 92 -0.69 -16.44 1.70
CA ALA A 92 0.55 -15.80 1.28
C ALA A 92 1.75 -16.28 2.13
N ARG A 93 1.59 -16.41 3.44
CA ARG A 93 2.63 -16.91 4.34
C ARG A 93 3.01 -18.36 4.03
N GLU A 94 2.03 -19.22 3.76
CA GLU A 94 2.28 -20.61 3.33
C GLU A 94 3.12 -20.67 2.04
N ALA A 95 2.88 -19.74 1.11
CA ALA A 95 3.64 -19.57 -0.13
C ALA A 95 4.98 -18.79 0.03
N LYS A 96 5.38 -18.44 1.27
CA LYS A 96 6.57 -17.62 1.58
C LYS A 96 6.57 -16.24 0.94
N VAL A 97 5.38 -15.69 0.71
CA VAL A 97 5.16 -14.31 0.25
C VAL A 97 5.21 -13.40 1.47
N THR A 98 5.93 -12.28 1.36
CA THR A 98 5.98 -11.33 2.47
C THR A 98 4.68 -10.54 2.56
N THR A 99 4.14 -10.45 3.76
CA THR A 99 2.87 -9.78 4.05
C THR A 99 3.10 -8.51 4.86
N ILE A 100 2.53 -7.40 4.41
CA ILE A 100 2.64 -6.08 5.03
C ILE A 100 1.24 -5.58 5.37
N ALA A 101 0.99 -5.22 6.63
CA ALA A 101 -0.30 -4.69 7.07
C ALA A 101 -0.24 -3.22 7.44
N LEU A 102 -1.11 -2.41 6.86
CA LEU A 102 -1.46 -1.08 7.37
C LEU A 102 -2.75 -1.24 8.17
N THR A 103 -2.62 -1.23 9.50
CA THR A 103 -3.74 -1.56 10.40
C THR A 103 -3.52 -1.06 11.84
N GLN A 104 -4.47 -1.30 12.73
CA GLN A 104 -4.32 -1.05 14.16
C GLN A 104 -3.43 -2.12 14.82
N SER A 105 -2.57 -1.71 15.76
CA SER A 105 -1.74 -2.62 16.52
C SER A 105 -2.58 -3.60 17.36
N GLY A 106 -2.06 -4.81 17.58
CA GLY A 106 -2.74 -5.86 18.34
C GLY A 106 -4.01 -6.43 17.69
N SER A 107 -4.37 -6.02 16.48
CA SER A 107 -5.54 -6.52 15.76
C SER A 107 -5.31 -7.90 15.11
N PRO A 108 -6.38 -8.65 14.78
CA PRO A 108 -6.26 -9.89 14.02
C PRO A 108 -5.48 -9.77 12.71
N VAL A 109 -5.67 -8.67 11.96
CA VAL A 109 -4.91 -8.40 10.72
C VAL A 109 -3.43 -8.16 11.03
N ALA A 110 -3.10 -7.43 12.11
CA ALA A 110 -1.72 -7.21 12.53
C ALA A 110 -1.02 -8.54 12.88
N ALA A 111 -1.70 -9.41 13.63
CA ALA A 111 -1.15 -10.71 14.03
C ALA A 111 -0.88 -11.65 12.84
N ALA A 112 -1.66 -11.51 11.75
CA ALA A 112 -1.51 -12.32 10.55
C ALA A 112 -0.36 -11.88 9.63
N ALA A 113 0.15 -10.65 9.77
CA ALA A 113 1.18 -10.09 8.89
C ALA A 113 2.61 -10.41 9.36
N GLU A 114 3.56 -10.36 8.42
CA GLU A 114 5.01 -10.41 8.72
C GLU A 114 5.50 -9.03 9.18
N ILE A 115 5.11 -7.97 8.46
CA ILE A 115 5.44 -6.59 8.78
C ILE A 115 4.16 -5.84 9.08
N VAL A 116 4.07 -5.26 10.29
CA VAL A 116 2.94 -4.40 10.67
C VAL A 116 3.41 -2.95 10.64
N VAL A 117 2.70 -2.12 9.89
CA VAL A 117 2.81 -0.65 9.93
C VAL A 117 1.61 -0.15 10.74
N PRO A 118 1.77 0.03 12.07
CA PRO A 118 0.67 0.36 12.96
C PRO A 118 0.21 1.80 12.73
N ILE A 119 -1.11 2.00 12.67
CA ILE A 119 -1.74 3.31 12.61
C ILE A 119 -2.81 3.37 13.68
N ASP A 120 -2.36 3.70 14.90
CA ASP A 120 -3.18 3.77 16.10
C ASP A 120 -3.62 5.21 16.34
N LEU A 121 -4.76 5.57 15.76
CA LEU A 121 -5.39 6.85 15.99
C LEU A 121 -6.74 6.64 16.66
N PRO A 122 -7.02 7.34 17.77
CA PRO A 122 -8.32 7.26 18.42
C PRO A 122 -9.37 7.89 17.51
N GLU A 123 -10.26 7.06 16.99
CA GLU A 123 -11.52 7.53 16.42
C GLU A 123 -12.44 7.89 17.58
N GLY A 124 -12.78 9.18 17.71
CA GLY A 124 -13.70 9.64 18.74
C GLY A 124 -15.16 9.25 18.43
N ASN A 125 -16.07 9.48 19.37
CA ASN A 125 -17.48 9.10 19.22
C ASN A 125 -18.29 9.96 18.22
N ASN A 126 -17.66 10.97 17.59
CA ASN A 126 -18.34 11.85 16.66
C ASN A 126 -18.34 11.24 15.24
N ILE A 127 -19.44 10.60 14.88
CA ILE A 127 -19.66 9.97 13.56
C ILE A 127 -19.65 10.96 12.38
N PHE A 128 -19.81 12.26 12.62
CA PHE A 128 -19.75 13.29 11.58
C PHE A 128 -18.33 13.79 11.33
N ARG A 129 -17.35 13.42 12.16
CA ARG A 129 -15.96 13.85 12.00
C ARG A 129 -15.35 13.13 10.79
N PRO A 130 -14.79 13.87 9.81
CA PRO A 130 -13.97 13.23 8.78
C PRO A 130 -12.87 12.43 9.45
N THR A 131 -12.76 11.15 9.09
CA THR A 131 -11.84 10.19 9.70
C THR A 131 -10.40 10.70 9.57
N SER A 132 -9.84 11.31 10.63
CA SER A 132 -8.44 11.78 10.62
C SER A 132 -7.46 10.64 10.39
N THR A 133 -7.87 9.41 10.75
CA THR A 133 -7.13 8.19 10.43
C THR A 133 -6.99 7.99 8.93
N ARG A 134 -7.96 8.40 8.11
CA ARG A 134 -7.83 8.30 6.64
C ARG A 134 -6.62 9.08 6.13
N ILE A 135 -6.42 10.29 6.63
CA ILE A 135 -5.29 11.15 6.24
C ILE A 135 -3.97 10.53 6.72
N ALA A 136 -3.95 9.91 7.89
CA ALA A 136 -2.79 9.20 8.39
C ALA A 136 -2.38 8.03 7.48
N TYR A 137 -3.34 7.23 7.03
CA TYR A 137 -3.07 6.14 6.09
C TYR A 137 -2.53 6.66 4.77
N ILE A 138 -3.14 7.70 4.19
CA ILE A 138 -2.66 8.30 2.93
C ILE A 138 -1.23 8.83 3.10
N ALA A 139 -0.95 9.55 4.19
CA ALA A 139 0.40 10.05 4.48
C ALA A 139 1.41 8.89 4.63
N THR A 140 1.02 7.80 5.30
CA THR A 140 1.87 6.60 5.42
C THR A 140 2.15 5.96 4.05
N VAL A 141 1.15 5.88 3.16
CA VAL A 141 1.35 5.40 1.78
C VAL A 141 2.35 6.28 1.04
N ASP A 142 2.21 7.61 1.13
CA ASP A 142 3.12 8.55 0.48
C ASP A 142 4.56 8.45 1.03
N ILE A 143 4.73 8.25 2.34
CA ILE A 143 6.05 8.01 2.96
C ILE A 143 6.66 6.71 2.42
N ILE A 144 5.91 5.60 2.43
CA ILE A 144 6.40 4.32 1.90
C ILE A 144 6.77 4.46 0.42
N ALA A 145 5.89 5.05 -0.40
CA ALA A 145 6.14 5.24 -1.83
C ALA A 145 7.38 6.13 -2.08
N SER A 146 7.60 7.15 -1.26
CA SER A 146 8.78 8.02 -1.35
C SER A 146 10.06 7.24 -1.02
N LEU A 147 10.07 6.47 0.06
CA LEU A 147 11.22 5.63 0.44
C LEU A 147 11.52 4.59 -0.65
N VAL A 148 10.48 3.96 -1.22
CA VAL A 148 10.62 3.06 -2.37
C VAL A 148 11.24 3.81 -3.55
N ALA A 149 10.73 4.99 -3.91
CA ALA A 149 11.26 5.79 -5.02
C ALA A 149 12.75 6.12 -4.83
N TYR A 150 13.20 6.44 -3.61
CA TYR A 150 14.61 6.65 -3.31
C TYR A 150 15.43 5.35 -3.42
N ALA A 151 14.89 4.21 -2.97
CA ALA A 151 15.58 2.92 -3.08
C ALA A 151 15.78 2.45 -4.53
N ILE A 152 14.87 2.81 -5.45
CA ILE A 152 14.94 2.45 -6.87
C ILE A 152 15.12 3.66 -7.81
N GLN A 153 15.74 4.74 -7.31
CA GLN A 153 15.76 6.06 -7.96
C GLN A 153 16.12 6.03 -9.46
N PRO A 154 17.17 5.32 -9.93
CA PRO A 154 17.51 5.31 -11.35
C PRO A 154 16.38 4.71 -12.22
N LYS A 155 15.78 3.61 -11.77
CA LYS A 155 14.68 2.92 -12.47
C LYS A 155 13.39 3.74 -12.44
N ALA A 156 13.06 4.31 -11.28
CA ALA A 156 11.88 5.15 -11.11
C ALA A 156 11.96 6.41 -11.99
N ALA A 157 13.12 7.08 -12.04
CA ALA A 157 13.31 8.28 -12.86
C ALA A 157 13.07 8.03 -14.35
N VAL A 158 13.53 6.89 -14.89
CA VAL A 158 13.29 6.51 -16.30
C VAL A 158 11.79 6.33 -16.56
N THR A 159 11.11 5.58 -15.70
CA THR A 159 9.67 5.30 -15.86
C THR A 159 8.84 6.59 -15.78
N LEU A 160 9.10 7.42 -14.76
CA LEU A 160 8.41 8.69 -14.55
C LEU A 160 8.62 9.65 -15.73
N ARG A 161 9.84 9.78 -16.25
CA ARG A 161 10.12 10.60 -17.44
C ARG A 161 9.36 10.10 -18.66
N ARG A 162 9.30 8.79 -18.88
CA ARG A 162 8.54 8.21 -19.99
C ARG A 162 7.04 8.50 -19.87
N ILE A 163 6.47 8.33 -18.69
CA ILE A 163 5.05 8.67 -18.43
C ILE A 163 4.83 10.16 -18.70
N LYS A 164 5.68 11.02 -18.13
CA LYS A 164 5.59 12.47 -18.29
C LYS A 164 5.64 12.90 -19.76
N GLN A 165 6.59 12.37 -20.53
CA GLN A 165 6.69 12.62 -21.97
C GLN A 165 5.41 12.25 -22.72
N GLN A 166 4.79 11.11 -22.40
CA GLN A 166 3.55 10.69 -23.05
C GLN A 166 2.37 11.59 -22.67
N LEU A 167 2.26 12.00 -21.41
CA LEU A 167 1.20 12.91 -20.95
C LEU A 167 1.34 14.29 -21.61
N VAL A 168 2.55 14.86 -21.60
CA VAL A 168 2.82 16.16 -22.24
C VAL A 168 2.48 16.12 -23.73
N ALA A 169 2.85 15.05 -24.43
CA ALA A 169 2.60 14.91 -25.86
C ALA A 169 1.10 14.79 -26.24
N HIS A 170 0.25 14.30 -25.32
CA HIS A 170 -1.16 14.01 -25.61
C HIS A 170 -2.17 14.87 -24.82
N ARG A 171 -1.71 15.76 -23.93
CA ARG A 171 -2.57 16.73 -23.21
C ARG A 171 -2.54 18.10 -23.90
N ASP A 172 -1.66 18.99 -23.44
CA ASP A 172 -1.56 20.39 -23.87
C ASP A 172 -0.11 20.89 -24.03
N GLY A 173 0.88 20.02 -23.85
CA GLY A 173 2.29 20.38 -23.92
C GLY A 173 2.90 21.01 -22.66
N ASP A 174 2.16 21.18 -21.55
CA ASP A 174 2.70 21.77 -20.31
C ASP A 174 3.40 20.75 -19.40
N ASP A 175 4.73 20.80 -19.37
CA ASP A 175 5.56 19.92 -18.54
C ASP A 175 5.53 20.26 -17.03
N ARG A 176 4.81 21.28 -16.59
CA ARG A 176 4.70 21.64 -15.16
C ARG A 176 3.56 20.93 -14.44
N GLN A 177 2.65 20.32 -15.18
CA GLN A 177 1.48 19.66 -14.60
C GLN A 177 1.84 18.39 -13.83
N LEU A 178 0.96 18.02 -12.90
CA LEU A 178 1.09 16.83 -12.07
C LEU A 178 0.85 15.57 -12.90
N LEU A 179 1.57 14.49 -12.57
CA LEU A 179 1.43 13.19 -13.25
C LEU A 179 0.11 12.46 -12.96
N GLY A 180 -0.67 12.93 -11.98
CA GLY A 180 -1.87 12.25 -11.49
C GLY A 180 -3.16 12.99 -11.82
N ASP A 181 -3.10 13.96 -12.74
CA ASP A 181 -4.21 14.79 -13.21
C ASP A 181 -4.66 14.37 -14.61
#